data_AF-A0A7S0P3H6-F1
#
_entry.id   AF-A0A7S0P3H6-F1
#
_cell.length_a   1.000
_cell.length_b   1.000
_cell.length_c   1.000
_cell.angle_alpha   90.00
_cell.angle_beta   90.00
_cell.angle_gamma   90.00
#
_symmetry.space_group_name_H-M   'P 1'
#
loop_
_entity.id
_entity.type
_entity.pdbx_description
1 polymer ?
#
loop_
_entity_poly.entity_id
_entity_poly.type
_entity_poly.pdbx_seq_one_letter_code
_entity_poly.pdbx_strand_id
1 'polypeptide(L)'
;EALSALTSLLCTHAGHKRDAARVIQTASCAAGDEEFATTLQQHFLARDTLVDELAALVRRCVEQSARAVQHKQTQLERAEQETQALLEAAEKLEQQARAAKEVHALPHACSLASALLGSVEDALPSSSSMGSPLAGPSHARALSRSAPITPRVVEKSQLDVPARKLSLKQMRDLIEEVYASKAKADVRCAELGLPRETLEQHLHSYLNTRYGLKALIAEYASACAEAVSRYSTEDNDVHVFGCVLRHEVDEEFRLVQQQLKATVLDLLRMHLKGKHRYKRDAEINQAPRQLLHNEFSQFDAASFSVRNCTACIYVKVGV
;
A
#
# COMPACT_ATOMS: atom_id res chain seq x y z
N GLU A 1 -1.45 14.05 -20.16
CA GLU A 1 -0.65 15.10 -19.48
C GLU A 1 0.86 14.94 -19.69
N ALA A 2 1.47 13.79 -19.35
CA ALA A 2 2.92 13.57 -19.49
C ALA A 2 3.49 13.85 -20.90
N LEU A 3 2.80 13.42 -21.96
CA LEU A 3 3.21 13.72 -23.34
C LEU A 3 3.16 15.22 -23.67
N SER A 4 2.19 15.94 -23.12
CA SER A 4 2.09 17.40 -23.31
C SER A 4 3.25 18.12 -22.63
N ALA A 5 3.60 17.71 -21.40
CA ALA A 5 4.76 18.23 -20.68
C ALA A 5 6.08 17.94 -21.43
N LEU A 6 6.24 16.73 -21.99
CA LEU A 6 7.40 16.38 -22.80
C LEU A 6 7.49 17.25 -24.06
N THR A 7 6.38 17.46 -24.77
CA THR A 7 6.35 18.32 -25.95
C THR A 7 6.75 19.76 -25.61
N SER A 8 6.25 20.30 -24.49
CA SER A 8 6.63 21.62 -24.01
C SER A 8 8.14 21.72 -23.71
N LEU A 9 8.69 20.71 -23.01
CA LEU A 9 10.12 20.62 -22.71
C LEU A 9 11.00 20.54 -23.97
N LEU A 10 10.56 19.77 -24.98
CA LEU A 10 11.28 19.67 -26.25
C LEU A 10 11.23 20.99 -27.04
N CYS A 11 10.12 21.72 -26.97
CA CYS A 11 10.00 23.05 -27.56
C CYS A 11 10.93 24.08 -26.90
N THR A 12 11.02 24.09 -25.56
CA THR A 12 11.96 24.98 -24.85
C THR A 12 13.41 24.63 -25.14
N HIS A 13 13.74 23.34 -25.19
CA HIS A 13 15.07 22.88 -25.60
C HIS A 13 15.43 23.31 -27.02
N ALA A 14 14.51 23.19 -27.97
CA ALA A 14 14.71 23.67 -29.34
C ALA A 14 14.97 25.19 -29.40
N GLY A 15 14.36 25.97 -28.50
CA GLY A 15 14.66 27.39 -28.32
C GLY A 15 16.11 27.61 -27.85
N HIS A 16 16.49 26.95 -26.75
CA HIS A 16 17.86 27.04 -26.19
C HIS A 16 18.93 26.60 -27.19
N LYS A 17 18.63 25.66 -28.08
CA LYS A 17 19.54 25.23 -29.16
C LYS A 17 19.81 26.34 -30.17
N ARG A 18 18.80 27.16 -30.51
CA ARG A 18 18.97 28.31 -31.41
C ARG A 18 19.80 29.41 -30.74
N ASP A 19 19.55 29.67 -29.47
CA ASP A 19 20.29 30.68 -28.71
C ASP A 19 21.75 30.27 -28.52
N ALA A 20 22.00 28.98 -28.24
CA ALA A 20 23.33 28.40 -28.21
C ALA A 20 24.10 28.57 -29.53
N ALA A 21 23.45 28.30 -30.67
CA ALA A 21 24.06 28.50 -31.98
C ALA A 21 24.48 29.96 -32.23
N ARG A 22 23.67 30.93 -31.78
CA ARG A 22 24.02 32.35 -31.86
C ARG A 22 25.22 32.70 -30.99
N VAL A 23 25.30 32.15 -29.77
CA VAL A 23 26.44 32.34 -28.86
C VAL A 23 27.72 31.79 -29.48
N ILE A 24 27.69 30.58 -30.04
CA ILE A 24 28.84 29.97 -30.74
C ILE A 24 29.29 30.85 -31.91
N GLN A 25 28.33 31.35 -32.71
CA GLN A 25 28.64 32.22 -33.84
C GLN A 25 29.29 33.53 -33.39
N THR A 26 28.78 34.16 -32.33
CA THR A 26 29.37 35.39 -31.79
C THR A 26 30.74 35.17 -31.18
N ALA A 27 30.97 34.04 -30.49
CA ALA A 27 32.25 33.70 -29.90
C ALA A 27 33.33 33.47 -30.98
N SER A 28 32.93 32.79 -32.08
CA SER A 28 33.81 32.54 -33.22
C SER A 28 34.26 33.84 -33.91
N CYS A 29 33.40 34.86 -33.95
CA CYS A 29 33.74 36.15 -34.56
C CYS A 29 34.54 37.08 -33.64
N ALA A 30 34.34 37.00 -32.32
CA ALA A 30 34.86 37.99 -31.38
C ALA A 30 36.22 37.63 -30.74
N ALA A 31 36.51 36.34 -30.56
CA ALA A 31 37.59 35.93 -29.64
C ALA A 31 38.90 35.51 -30.31
N GLY A 32 38.93 35.17 -31.60
CA GLY A 32 40.12 34.58 -32.24
C GLY A 32 40.57 33.24 -31.62
N ASP A 33 39.80 32.71 -30.67
CA ASP A 33 40.08 31.51 -29.89
C ASP A 33 39.16 30.38 -30.38
N GLU A 34 39.60 29.69 -31.43
CA GLU A 34 38.87 28.56 -32.04
C GLU A 34 38.72 27.38 -31.06
N GLU A 35 39.61 27.25 -30.07
CA GLU A 35 39.59 26.17 -29.09
C GLU A 35 38.39 26.30 -28.14
N PHE A 36 38.07 27.54 -27.73
CA PHE A 36 36.88 27.80 -26.93
C PHE A 36 35.58 27.51 -27.70
N ALA A 37 35.50 27.96 -28.96
CA ALA A 37 34.32 27.74 -29.80
C ALA A 37 34.05 26.25 -30.07
N THR A 38 35.10 25.48 -30.35
CA THR A 38 35.01 24.02 -30.56
C THR A 38 34.61 23.27 -29.29
N THR A 39 35.17 23.64 -28.13
CA THR A 39 34.78 23.07 -26.83
C THR A 39 33.31 23.34 -26.52
N LEU A 40 32.86 24.57 -26.75
CA LEU A 40 31.47 24.97 -26.54
C LEU A 40 30.52 24.18 -27.46
N GLN A 41 30.90 24.02 -28.73
CA GLN A 41 30.16 23.22 -29.70
C GLN A 41 30.06 21.74 -29.29
N GLN A 42 31.16 21.13 -28.81
CA GLN A 42 31.15 19.76 -28.31
C GLN A 42 30.21 19.60 -27.11
N HIS A 43 30.23 20.56 -26.18
CA HIS A 43 29.34 20.53 -25.02
C HIS A 43 27.85 20.61 -25.42
N PHE A 44 27.51 21.45 -26.41
CA PHE A 44 26.14 21.54 -26.91
C PHE A 44 25.70 20.27 -27.67
N LEU A 45 26.59 19.64 -28.44
CA LEU A 45 26.30 18.35 -29.09
C LEU A 45 26.07 17.22 -28.07
N ALA A 46 26.89 17.17 -27.01
CA ALA A 46 26.69 16.22 -25.92
C ALA A 46 25.35 16.44 -25.21
N ARG A 47 24.99 17.70 -24.93
CA ARG A 47 23.70 18.05 -24.33
C ARG A 47 22.52 17.64 -25.23
N ASP A 48 22.59 17.93 -26.52
CA ASP A 48 21.54 17.56 -27.48
C ASP A 48 21.34 16.04 -27.50
N THR A 49 22.43 15.28 -27.52
CA THR A 49 22.39 13.81 -27.50
C THR A 49 21.69 13.28 -26.24
N LEU A 50 22.03 13.83 -25.06
CA LEU A 50 21.38 13.45 -23.80
C LEU A 50 19.88 13.77 -23.79
N VAL A 51 19.48 14.91 -24.38
CA VAL A 51 18.05 15.28 -24.45
C VAL A 51 17.30 14.35 -25.40
N ASP A 52 17.90 13.95 -26.52
CA ASP A 52 17.30 12.99 -27.46
C ASP A 52 17.15 11.60 -26.83
N GLU A 53 18.16 11.13 -26.10
CA GLU A 53 18.12 9.88 -25.33
C GLU A 53 17.04 9.91 -24.24
N LEU A 54 16.98 11.00 -23.47
CA LEU A 54 15.95 11.18 -22.45
C LEU A 54 14.56 11.19 -23.07
N ALA A 55 14.37 11.88 -24.20
CA ALA A 55 13.10 11.90 -24.91
C ALA A 55 12.71 10.52 -25.43
N ALA A 56 13.66 9.73 -25.93
CA ALA A 56 13.44 8.36 -26.37
C ALA A 56 13.08 7.43 -25.20
N LEU A 57 13.72 7.60 -24.04
CA LEU A 57 13.39 6.86 -22.82
C LEU A 57 11.97 7.17 -22.35
N VAL A 58 11.60 8.45 -22.26
CA VAL A 58 10.24 8.85 -21.84
C VAL A 58 9.19 8.30 -22.79
N ARG A 59 9.43 8.33 -24.11
CA ARG A 59 8.51 7.71 -25.09
C ARG A 59 8.32 6.22 -24.84
N ARG A 60 9.41 5.46 -24.66
CA ARG A 60 9.35 4.02 -24.34
C ARG A 60 8.56 3.75 -23.05
N CYS A 61 8.79 4.53 -22.00
CA CYS A 61 8.04 4.40 -20.75
C CYS A 61 6.53 4.64 -20.96
N VAL A 62 6.16 5.70 -21.69
CA VAL A 62 4.75 6.01 -21.97
C VAL A 62 4.09 4.89 -22.80
N GLU A 63 4.76 4.38 -23.82
CA GLU A 63 4.26 3.27 -24.63
C GLU A 63 4.07 1.99 -23.81
N GLN A 64 5.03 1.67 -22.94
CA GLN A 64 4.94 0.51 -22.05
C GLN A 64 3.77 0.66 -21.06
N SER A 65 3.59 1.83 -20.46
CA SER A 65 2.46 2.13 -19.60
C SER A 65 1.13 2.03 -20.37
N ALA A 66 1.05 2.53 -21.60
CA ALA A 66 -0.14 2.44 -22.44
C ALA A 66 -0.51 0.97 -22.73
N ARG A 67 0.46 0.12 -23.07
CA ARG A 67 0.24 -1.32 -23.27
C ARG A 67 -0.26 -2.02 -22.01
N ALA A 68 0.31 -1.67 -20.85
CA ALA A 68 -0.12 -2.23 -19.58
C ALA A 68 -1.57 -1.85 -19.24
N VAL A 69 -1.94 -0.58 -19.46
CA VAL A 69 -3.32 -0.10 -19.26
C VAL A 69 -4.29 -0.81 -20.21
N GLN A 70 -3.95 -0.92 -21.50
CA GLN A 70 -4.78 -1.66 -22.47
C GLN A 70 -4.98 -3.12 -22.06
N HIS A 71 -3.90 -3.79 -21.63
CA HIS A 71 -4.00 -5.17 -21.17
C HIS A 71 -4.94 -5.33 -19.97
N LYS A 72 -4.85 -4.41 -18.99
CA LYS A 72 -5.75 -4.41 -17.83
C LYS A 72 -7.19 -4.10 -18.21
N GLN A 73 -7.41 -3.23 -19.18
CA GLN A 73 -8.75 -2.92 -19.68
C GLN A 73 -9.37 -4.13 -20.38
N THR A 74 -8.63 -4.85 -21.21
CA THR A 74 -9.10 -6.11 -21.81
C THR A 74 -9.35 -7.20 -20.76
N GLN A 75 -8.56 -7.26 -19.68
CA GLN A 75 -8.83 -8.19 -18.57
C GLN A 75 -10.13 -7.84 -17.85
N LEU A 76 -10.39 -6.55 -17.61
CA LEU A 76 -11.62 -6.07 -16.97
C LEU A 76 -12.85 -6.41 -17.83
N GLU A 77 -12.80 -6.13 -19.13
CA GLU A 77 -13.90 -6.45 -20.06
C GLU A 77 -14.22 -7.95 -20.09
N ARG A 78 -13.20 -8.83 -20.01
CA ARG A 78 -13.42 -10.29 -19.91
C ARG A 78 -14.08 -10.67 -18.59
N ALA A 79 -13.62 -10.11 -17.48
CA ALA A 79 -14.21 -10.38 -16.17
C ALA A 79 -15.67 -9.90 -16.12
N GLU A 80 -16.00 -8.76 -16.73
CA GLU A 80 -17.38 -8.25 -16.86
C GLU A 80 -18.26 -9.17 -17.72
N GLN A 81 -17.72 -9.73 -18.81
CA GLN A 81 -18.46 -10.71 -19.62
C GLN A 81 -18.70 -12.01 -18.86
N GLU A 82 -17.71 -12.48 -18.07
CA GLU A 82 -17.85 -13.67 -17.24
C GLU A 82 -18.90 -13.47 -16.13
N THR A 83 -18.90 -12.31 -15.45
CA THR A 83 -19.92 -12.02 -14.42
C THR A 83 -21.31 -11.89 -15.02
N GLN A 84 -21.45 -11.29 -16.21
CA GLN A 84 -22.71 -11.22 -16.94
C GLN A 84 -23.22 -12.62 -17.32
N ALA A 85 -22.35 -13.49 -17.83
CA ALA A 85 -22.71 -14.86 -18.18
C ALA A 85 -23.16 -15.69 -16.96
N LEU A 86 -22.50 -15.49 -15.81
CA LEU A 86 -22.87 -16.12 -14.55
C LEU A 86 -24.24 -15.64 -14.03
N LEU A 87 -24.54 -14.34 -14.16
CA LEU A 87 -25.84 -13.79 -13.79
C LEU A 87 -26.96 -14.38 -14.66
N GLU A 88 -26.77 -14.47 -15.97
CA GLU A 88 -27.74 -15.09 -16.88
C GLU A 88 -27.94 -16.59 -16.59
N ALA A 89 -26.87 -17.31 -16.25
CA ALA A 89 -26.95 -18.72 -15.85
C ALA A 89 -27.71 -18.89 -14.53
N ALA A 90 -27.49 -18.01 -13.56
CA ALA A 90 -28.20 -18.01 -12.29
C ALA A 90 -29.71 -17.75 -12.49
N GLU A 91 -30.07 -16.79 -13.34
CA GLU A 91 -31.47 -16.50 -13.67
C GLU A 91 -32.17 -17.71 -14.32
N LYS A 92 -31.50 -18.39 -15.26
CA LYS A 92 -32.03 -19.63 -15.89
C LYS A 92 -32.24 -20.74 -14.87
N LEU A 93 -31.30 -20.94 -13.95
CA LEU A 93 -31.45 -21.92 -12.87
C LEU A 93 -32.62 -21.57 -11.94
N GLU A 94 -32.82 -20.29 -11.64
CA GLU A 94 -33.96 -19.83 -10.85
C GLU A 94 -35.29 -20.11 -11.57
N GLN A 95 -35.37 -19.84 -12.87
CA GLN A 95 -36.54 -20.14 -13.70
C GLN A 95 -36.83 -21.65 -13.73
N GLN A 96 -35.81 -22.49 -13.88
CA GLN A 96 -35.96 -23.95 -13.83
C GLN A 96 -36.46 -24.43 -12.46
N ALA A 97 -35.93 -23.87 -11.37
CA ALA A 97 -36.38 -24.19 -10.02
C ALA A 97 -37.84 -23.79 -9.78
N ARG A 98 -38.29 -22.65 -10.34
CA ARG A 98 -39.70 -22.23 -10.30
C ARG A 98 -40.60 -23.17 -11.09
N ALA A 99 -40.22 -23.54 -12.32
CA ALA A 99 -40.99 -24.48 -13.14
C ALA A 99 -41.09 -25.87 -12.49
N ALA A 100 -40.00 -26.36 -11.88
CA ALA A 100 -40.01 -27.64 -11.14
C ALA A 100 -40.96 -27.60 -9.93
N LYS A 101 -41.04 -26.47 -9.23
CA LYS A 101 -42.00 -26.27 -8.12
C LYS A 101 -43.45 -26.29 -8.61
N GLU A 102 -43.75 -25.72 -9.78
CA GLU A 102 -45.10 -25.76 -10.35
C GLU A 102 -45.54 -27.16 -10.75
N VAL A 103 -44.65 -27.98 -11.32
CA VAL A 103 -44.93 -29.39 -11.64
C VAL A 103 -45.23 -30.20 -10.36
N HIS A 104 -44.57 -29.89 -9.25
CA HIS A 104 -44.81 -30.54 -7.96
C HIS A 104 -46.05 -30.00 -7.22
N ALA A 105 -46.55 -28.82 -7.59
CA ALA A 105 -47.72 -28.19 -6.97
C ALA A 105 -49.05 -28.63 -7.60
N LEU A 106 -49.05 -29.46 -8.66
CA LEU A 106 -50.27 -30.09 -9.14
C LEU A 106 -50.72 -31.17 -8.14
N PRO A 107 -51.89 -31.00 -7.50
CA PRO A 107 -52.31 -31.82 -6.40
C PRO A 107 -52.65 -33.22 -6.88
N HIS A 108 -52.21 -34.21 -6.10
CA HIS A 108 -52.72 -35.56 -6.04
C HIS A 108 -54.19 -35.69 -6.49
N ALA A 109 -54.39 -36.05 -7.76
CA ALA A 109 -55.60 -36.72 -8.23
C ALA A 109 -55.36 -38.23 -8.49
N CYS A 110 -54.18 -38.76 -8.13
CA CYS A 110 -53.91 -40.19 -7.94
C CYS A 110 -53.66 -40.36 -6.43
N SER A 111 -54.64 -40.69 -5.58
CA SER A 111 -55.58 -41.81 -5.58
C SER A 111 -54.89 -43.19 -5.46
N LEU A 112 -54.92 -43.72 -4.23
CA LEU A 112 -55.19 -45.13 -3.88
C LEU A 112 -54.10 -46.24 -3.96
N ALA A 113 -52.80 -45.97 -3.87
CA ALA A 113 -51.79 -47.07 -3.92
C ALA A 113 -50.92 -47.33 -2.66
N SER A 114 -50.94 -46.50 -1.61
CA SER A 114 -50.00 -46.67 -0.47
C SER A 114 -50.54 -47.42 0.76
N ALA A 115 -51.61 -48.21 0.62
CA ALA A 115 -52.22 -48.93 1.75
C ALA A 115 -51.72 -50.38 1.96
N LEU A 116 -50.64 -50.85 1.32
CA LEU A 116 -50.32 -52.30 1.29
C LEU A 116 -48.90 -52.76 1.63
N LEU A 117 -48.00 -51.90 2.09
CA LEU A 117 -46.70 -52.34 2.63
C LEU A 117 -46.41 -51.51 3.89
N GLY A 118 -46.46 -52.02 5.11
CA GLY A 118 -46.07 -53.36 5.56
C GLY A 118 -44.92 -53.18 6.54
N SER A 119 -45.25 -53.18 7.83
CA SER A 119 -44.40 -53.00 9.00
C SER A 119 -43.13 -53.86 8.99
N VAL A 120 -42.01 -53.30 9.48
CA VAL A 120 -41.09 -54.02 10.39
C VAL A 120 -40.48 -53.01 11.37
N GLU A 121 -40.75 -53.22 12.66
CA GLU A 121 -40.10 -52.60 13.82
C GLU A 121 -38.63 -53.07 13.91
N ASP A 122 -37.71 -52.26 14.45
CA ASP A 122 -37.14 -52.47 15.80
C ASP A 122 -35.93 -51.55 16.12
N ALA A 123 -35.78 -51.30 17.42
CA ALA A 123 -34.57 -50.96 18.18
C ALA A 123 -33.96 -49.52 18.20
N LEU A 124 -34.25 -48.85 19.33
CA LEU A 124 -33.51 -47.82 20.09
C LEU A 124 -32.11 -48.31 20.56
N PRO A 125 -31.14 -47.43 20.97
CA PRO A 125 -31.15 -46.66 22.24
C PRO A 125 -30.74 -45.17 22.09
N SER A 126 -31.44 -44.21 22.72
CA SER A 126 -31.30 -43.74 24.10
C SER A 126 -29.98 -43.02 24.43
N SER A 127 -29.97 -41.68 24.40
CA SER A 127 -29.10 -40.88 25.29
C SER A 127 -29.67 -39.47 25.55
N SER A 128 -30.19 -39.29 26.79
CA SER A 128 -30.06 -38.11 27.69
C SER A 128 -29.95 -36.72 27.06
N SER A 129 -30.90 -35.77 27.16
CA SER A 129 -31.64 -35.23 28.32
C SER A 129 -30.78 -34.62 29.45
N MET A 130 -30.49 -33.32 29.33
CA MET A 130 -30.40 -32.27 30.37
C MET A 130 -30.50 -30.94 29.57
N GLY A 131 -31.45 -30.02 29.70
CA GLY A 131 -32.30 -29.65 30.82
C GLY A 131 -31.76 -28.37 31.46
N SER A 132 -32.20 -27.18 31.01
CA SER A 132 -32.49 -26.01 31.86
C SER A 132 -32.93 -24.76 31.08
N PRO A 133 -34.20 -24.34 31.24
CA PRO A 133 -34.65 -22.97 31.08
C PRO A 133 -34.73 -22.29 32.46
N LEU A 134 -34.37 -21.00 32.58
CA LEU A 134 -34.97 -20.08 33.57
C LEU A 134 -34.43 -18.65 33.46
N ALA A 135 -35.39 -17.72 33.48
CA ALA A 135 -35.37 -16.42 34.14
C ALA A 135 -34.52 -15.26 33.57
N GLY A 136 -35.22 -14.26 33.02
CA GLY A 136 -34.77 -12.86 33.03
C GLY A 136 -34.77 -12.26 34.45
N PRO A 137 -34.34 -10.99 34.58
CA PRO A 137 -35.36 -9.97 34.74
C PRO A 137 -35.11 -8.66 33.98
N SER A 138 -36.23 -8.08 33.57
CA SER A 138 -36.47 -6.68 33.28
C SER A 138 -35.72 -5.71 34.20
N HIS A 139 -35.01 -4.75 33.60
CA HIS A 139 -34.94 -3.40 34.14
C HIS A 139 -35.20 -2.39 33.02
N ALA A 140 -36.47 -2.01 32.90
CA ALA A 140 -36.85 -0.73 32.35
C ALA A 140 -36.38 0.35 33.33
N ARG A 141 -35.40 1.18 32.93
CA ARG A 141 -35.02 2.38 33.67
C ARG A 141 -35.44 3.63 32.91
N ALA A 142 -36.52 4.18 33.43
CA ALA A 142 -36.99 5.56 33.38
C ALA A 142 -36.18 6.59 32.58
N LEU A 143 -36.93 7.22 31.66
CA LEU A 143 -36.85 8.61 31.24
C LEU A 143 -36.23 9.53 32.32
N SER A 144 -35.05 10.06 32.03
CA SER A 144 -34.48 11.22 32.72
C SER A 144 -34.27 12.35 31.72
N ARG A 145 -35.21 13.31 31.79
CA ARG A 145 -35.02 14.75 31.62
C ARG A 145 -33.89 15.22 30.69
N SER A 146 -34.31 15.64 29.51
CA SER A 146 -33.67 16.69 28.72
C SER A 146 -33.54 17.98 29.56
N ALA A 147 -32.33 18.26 30.03
CA ALA A 147 -31.90 19.60 30.42
C ALA A 147 -31.16 20.25 29.23
N PRO A 148 -31.32 21.57 29.02
CA PRO A 148 -30.68 22.27 27.92
C PRO A 148 -29.16 22.32 28.11
N ILE A 149 -28.44 21.79 27.13
CA ILE A 149 -26.98 21.84 27.00
C ILE A 149 -26.61 23.31 26.74
N THR A 150 -26.05 23.96 27.75
CA THR A 150 -25.26 25.18 27.55
C THR A 150 -23.93 24.80 26.89
N PRO A 151 -23.43 25.57 25.90
CA PRO A 151 -22.13 25.33 25.30
C PRO A 151 -21.05 25.66 26.34
N ARG A 152 -20.57 24.63 27.03
CA ARG A 152 -19.35 24.69 27.84
C ARG A 152 -18.17 24.82 26.87
N VAL A 153 -17.68 26.05 26.74
CA VAL A 153 -16.36 26.34 26.17
C VAL A 153 -15.35 25.56 27.01
N VAL A 154 -14.89 24.43 26.49
CA VAL A 154 -13.81 23.64 27.09
C VAL A 154 -12.53 24.42 26.87
N GLU A 155 -12.22 25.24 27.86
CA GLU A 155 -10.97 25.97 27.97
C GLU A 155 -9.84 24.93 28.11
N LYS A 156 -9.07 24.77 27.02
CA LYS A 156 -7.87 23.93 26.97
C LYS A 156 -6.84 24.50 27.94
N SER A 157 -6.86 24.05 29.18
CA SER A 157 -5.68 24.11 30.04
C SER A 157 -4.67 23.08 29.52
N GLN A 158 -3.96 23.44 28.46
CA GLN A 158 -2.76 22.74 28.02
C GLN A 158 -1.72 22.93 29.13
N LEU A 159 -1.66 21.98 30.05
CA LEU A 159 -0.45 21.75 30.82
C LEU A 159 0.59 21.27 29.81
N ASP A 160 1.63 22.09 29.61
CA ASP A 160 2.85 21.74 28.88
C ASP A 160 3.54 20.58 29.61
N VAL A 161 3.02 19.37 29.42
CA VAL A 161 3.72 18.15 29.78
C VAL A 161 4.85 18.01 28.77
N PRO A 162 6.12 17.94 29.22
CA PRO A 162 7.26 17.85 28.32
C PRO A 162 7.06 16.64 27.39
N ALA A 163 6.90 16.92 26.10
CA ALA A 163 6.62 15.90 25.09
C ALA A 163 7.74 14.85 25.10
N ARG A 164 7.37 13.59 25.33
CA ARG A 164 8.31 12.47 25.28
C ARG A 164 8.91 12.38 23.88
N LYS A 165 10.24 12.39 23.80
CA LYS A 165 10.97 12.28 22.53
C LYS A 165 11.43 10.83 22.35
N LEU A 166 11.01 10.20 21.25
CA LEU A 166 11.51 8.89 20.85
C LEU A 166 12.78 9.06 20.00
N SER A 167 13.81 8.27 20.28
CA SER A 167 14.97 8.13 19.39
C SER A 167 14.59 7.31 18.15
N LEU A 168 15.36 7.46 17.06
CA LEU A 168 15.14 6.70 15.82
C LEU A 168 15.12 5.19 16.07
N LYS A 169 16.04 4.69 16.93
CA LYS A 169 16.07 3.27 17.30
C LYS A 169 14.79 2.84 18.00
N GLN A 170 14.33 3.61 18.99
CA GLN A 170 13.07 3.33 19.69
C GLN A 170 11.88 3.35 18.75
N MET A 171 11.87 4.23 17.75
CA MET A 171 10.83 4.29 16.73
C MET A 171 10.81 3.02 15.87
N ARG A 172 11.99 2.56 15.40
CA ARG A 172 12.10 1.29 14.65
C ARG A 172 11.63 0.09 15.49
N ASP A 173 12.10 0.00 16.73
CA ASP A 173 11.71 -1.07 17.65
C ASP A 173 10.18 -1.06 17.89
N LEU A 174 9.59 0.13 18.09
CA LEU A 174 8.14 0.28 18.24
C LEU A 174 7.38 -0.17 16.98
N ILE A 175 7.84 0.20 15.79
CA ILE A 175 7.24 -0.23 14.51
C ILE A 175 7.25 -1.76 14.43
N GLU A 176 8.39 -2.39 14.69
CA GLU A 176 8.49 -3.86 14.68
C GLU A 176 7.56 -4.53 15.69
N GLU A 177 7.50 -4.01 16.92
CA GLU A 177 6.61 -4.52 17.97
C GLU A 177 5.12 -4.39 17.60
N VAL A 178 4.70 -3.24 17.05
CA VAL A 178 3.31 -2.99 16.65
C VAL A 178 2.88 -3.95 15.54
N TYR A 179 3.70 -4.13 14.51
CA TYR A 179 3.39 -5.07 13.42
C TYR A 179 3.42 -6.54 13.90
N ALA A 180 4.35 -6.91 14.78
CA ALA A 180 4.39 -8.27 15.33
C ALA A 180 3.15 -8.56 16.21
N SER A 181 2.67 -7.56 16.96
CA SER A 181 1.42 -7.63 17.70
C SER A 181 0.21 -7.72 16.76
N LYS A 182 0.18 -6.89 15.70
CA LYS A 182 -0.90 -6.84 14.71
C LYS A 182 -1.07 -8.18 14.01
N ALA A 183 0.02 -8.80 13.57
CA ALA A 183 -0.03 -10.10 12.90
C ALA A 183 -0.74 -11.16 13.77
N LYS A 184 -0.47 -11.18 15.09
CA LYS A 184 -1.13 -12.08 16.04
C LYS A 184 -2.59 -11.70 16.29
N ALA A 185 -2.94 -10.42 16.25
CA ALA A 185 -4.31 -9.96 16.36
C ALA A 185 -5.13 -10.34 15.12
N ASP A 186 -4.57 -10.19 13.93
CA ASP A 186 -5.21 -10.54 12.67
C ASP A 186 -5.52 -12.03 12.56
N VAL A 187 -4.59 -12.90 12.97
CA VAL A 187 -4.84 -14.35 13.03
C VAL A 187 -6.03 -14.65 13.93
N ARG A 188 -6.10 -14.03 15.13
CA ARG A 188 -7.22 -14.22 16.06
C ARG A 188 -8.55 -13.66 15.51
N CYS A 189 -8.52 -12.51 14.84
CA CYS A 189 -9.72 -11.96 14.19
C CYS A 189 -10.21 -12.89 13.08
N ALA A 190 -9.30 -13.43 12.27
CA ALA A 190 -9.63 -14.39 11.21
C ALA A 190 -10.24 -15.69 11.79
N GLU A 191 -9.68 -16.23 12.86
CA GLU A 191 -10.20 -17.42 13.56
C GLU A 191 -11.61 -17.19 14.14
N LEU A 192 -11.88 -15.98 14.63
CA LEU A 192 -13.17 -15.61 15.24
C LEU A 192 -14.19 -15.08 14.22
N GLY A 193 -13.82 -14.95 12.94
CA GLY A 193 -14.68 -14.32 11.92
C GLY A 193 -14.96 -12.84 12.19
N LEU A 194 -14.08 -12.16 12.92
CA LEU A 194 -14.18 -10.73 13.21
C LEU A 194 -13.47 -9.91 12.12
N PRO A 195 -13.96 -8.69 11.82
CA PRO A 195 -13.29 -7.80 10.89
C PRO A 195 -11.88 -7.44 11.38
N ARG A 196 -10.92 -7.35 10.47
CA ARG A 196 -9.55 -6.89 10.76
C ARG A 196 -9.60 -5.41 11.11
N GLU A 197 -8.98 -5.03 12.22
CA GLU A 197 -8.79 -3.61 12.59
C GLU A 197 -7.68 -2.97 11.74
N THR A 198 -7.71 -1.65 11.58
CA THR A 198 -6.64 -0.92 10.88
C THR A 198 -5.38 -0.81 11.75
N LEU A 199 -4.22 -0.53 11.14
CA LEU A 199 -2.98 -0.35 11.89
C LEU A 199 -3.06 0.81 12.90
N GLU A 200 -3.76 1.90 12.57
CA GLU A 200 -4.01 3.02 13.49
C GLU A 200 -4.82 2.57 14.71
N GLN A 201 -5.92 1.84 14.48
CA GLN A 201 -6.74 1.28 15.56
C GLN A 201 -5.94 0.31 16.43
N HIS A 202 -5.15 -0.58 15.80
CA HIS A 202 -4.32 -1.52 16.53
C HIS A 202 -3.21 -0.83 17.32
N LEU A 203 -2.64 0.28 16.84
CA LEU A 203 -1.64 1.05 17.59
C LEU A 203 -2.23 1.52 18.93
N HIS A 204 -3.46 2.02 18.94
CA HIS A 204 -4.15 2.39 20.18
C HIS A 204 -4.42 1.17 21.08
N SER A 205 -4.89 0.05 20.51
CA SER A 205 -5.10 -1.21 21.24
C SER A 205 -3.80 -1.70 21.89
N TYR A 206 -2.70 -1.68 21.14
CA TYR A 206 -1.37 -2.08 21.58
C TYR A 206 -0.85 -1.20 22.73
N LEU A 207 -0.95 0.13 22.59
CA LEU A 207 -0.56 1.08 23.64
C LEU A 207 -1.43 0.90 24.89
N ASN A 208 -2.73 0.62 24.72
CA ASN A 208 -3.64 0.36 25.82
C ASN A 208 -3.26 -0.92 26.59
N THR A 209 -2.93 -2.00 25.89
CA THR A 209 -2.44 -3.25 26.52
C THR A 209 -1.08 -3.05 27.21
N ARG A 210 -0.18 -2.23 26.63
CA ARG A 210 1.18 -2.05 27.17
C ARG A 210 1.23 -1.13 28.39
N TYR A 211 0.47 -0.04 28.42
CA TYR A 211 0.57 0.98 29.47
C TYR A 211 -0.64 1.06 30.41
N GLY A 212 -1.84 0.71 29.95
CA GLY A 212 -3.08 0.72 30.75
C GLY A 212 -3.60 2.10 31.21
N LEU A 213 -2.78 3.16 31.18
CA LEU A 213 -3.18 4.52 31.58
C LEU A 213 -3.43 5.42 30.36
N LYS A 214 -4.60 6.05 30.30
CA LYS A 214 -5.01 6.96 29.20
C LYS A 214 -4.03 8.11 28.97
N ALA A 215 -3.45 8.68 30.03
CA ALA A 215 -2.47 9.75 29.93
C ALA A 215 -1.19 9.30 29.21
N LEU A 216 -0.65 8.13 29.57
CA LEU A 216 0.53 7.57 28.93
C LEU A 216 0.26 7.19 27.47
N ILE A 217 -0.91 6.64 27.17
CA ILE A 217 -1.30 6.32 25.79
C ILE A 217 -1.29 7.57 24.91
N ALA A 218 -1.88 8.68 25.39
CA ALA A 218 -1.90 9.95 24.67
C ALA A 218 -0.50 10.57 24.51
N GLU A 219 0.36 10.47 25.53
CA GLU A 219 1.76 10.90 25.48
C GLU A 219 2.55 10.12 24.42
N TYR A 220 2.41 8.78 24.40
CA TYR A 220 3.10 7.93 23.42
C TYR A 220 2.57 8.08 22.00
N ALA A 221 1.25 8.26 21.82
CA ALA A 221 0.67 8.51 20.51
C ALA A 221 1.19 9.83 19.91
N SER A 222 1.23 10.89 20.71
CA SER A 222 1.81 12.18 20.31
C SER A 222 3.30 12.07 19.99
N ALA A 223 4.07 11.38 20.85
CA ALA A 223 5.49 11.12 20.64
C ALA A 223 5.77 10.32 19.36
N CYS A 224 4.90 9.36 19.03
CA CYS A 224 4.96 8.57 17.80
C CYS A 224 4.71 9.46 16.57
N ALA A 225 3.68 10.32 16.59
CA ALA A 225 3.40 11.24 15.49
C ALA A 225 4.54 12.25 15.26
N GLU A 226 5.13 12.79 16.32
CA GLU A 226 6.31 13.65 16.23
C GLU A 226 7.53 12.90 15.69
N ALA A 227 7.77 11.66 16.14
CA ALA A 227 8.88 10.83 15.67
C ALA A 227 8.73 10.46 14.19
N VAL A 228 7.52 10.12 13.74
CA VAL A 228 7.23 9.90 12.31
C VAL A 228 7.58 11.16 11.51
N SER A 229 7.09 12.32 11.94
CA SER A 229 7.35 13.58 11.23
C SER A 229 8.85 13.90 11.17
N ARG A 230 9.57 13.70 12.28
CA ARG A 230 11.01 13.98 12.40
C ARG A 230 11.89 13.03 11.58
N TYR A 231 11.64 11.72 11.66
CA TYR A 231 12.53 10.72 11.07
C TYR A 231 12.08 10.22 9.69
N SER A 232 10.93 10.69 9.17
CA SER A 232 10.44 10.30 7.85
C SER A 232 11.38 10.65 6.69
N THR A 233 12.24 11.66 6.85
CA THR A 233 13.26 12.03 5.85
C THR A 233 14.52 11.16 5.95
N GLU A 234 14.83 10.67 7.15
CA GLU A 234 16.05 9.89 7.41
C GLU A 234 15.83 8.39 7.17
N ASP A 235 14.63 7.88 7.49
CA ASP A 235 14.30 6.46 7.50
C ASP A 235 13.01 6.15 6.74
N ASN A 236 13.15 5.29 5.72
CA ASN A 236 12.06 4.90 4.84
C ASN A 236 11.03 3.98 5.52
N ASP A 237 11.41 3.14 6.49
CA ASP A 237 10.45 2.30 7.24
C ASP A 237 9.57 3.18 8.13
N VAL A 238 10.15 4.22 8.74
CA VAL A 238 9.40 5.23 9.52
C VAL A 238 8.46 6.04 8.63
N HIS A 239 8.92 6.45 7.43
CA HIS A 239 8.08 7.16 6.47
C HIS A 239 6.86 6.33 6.04
N VAL A 240 7.09 5.08 5.59
CA VAL A 240 6.03 4.16 5.18
C VAL A 240 5.06 3.90 6.31
N PHE A 241 5.56 3.67 7.53
CA PHE A 241 4.71 3.53 8.71
C PHE A 241 3.79 4.74 8.92
N GLY A 242 4.31 5.96 8.75
CA GLY A 242 3.51 7.19 8.79
C GLY A 242 2.43 7.26 7.71
N CYS A 243 2.74 6.85 6.48
CA CYS A 243 1.77 6.80 5.37
C CYS A 243 0.66 5.78 5.61
N VAL A 244 1.01 4.61 6.16
CA VAL A 244 0.02 3.57 6.52
C VAL A 244 -0.91 4.07 7.62
N LEU A 245 -0.38 4.74 8.65
CA LEU A 245 -1.20 5.35 9.71
C LEU A 245 -2.17 6.42 9.19
N ARG A 246 -1.84 7.11 8.08
CA ARG A 246 -2.73 8.10 7.44
C ARG A 246 -3.65 7.49 6.37
N HIS A 247 -3.63 6.17 6.20
CA HIS A 247 -4.35 5.46 5.14
C HIS A 247 -3.99 5.91 3.72
N GLU A 248 -2.77 6.42 3.53
CA GLU A 248 -2.25 6.81 2.21
C GLU A 248 -1.71 5.61 1.43
N VAL A 249 -1.31 4.55 2.15
CA VAL A 249 -0.68 3.34 1.64
C VAL A 249 -1.26 2.12 2.38
N ASP A 250 -1.39 1.01 1.67
CA ASP A 250 -1.86 -0.27 2.23
C ASP A 250 -0.86 -0.85 3.27
N GLU A 251 -1.37 -1.50 4.30
CA GLU A 251 -0.59 -2.14 5.35
C GLU A 251 0.36 -3.21 4.78
N GLU A 252 -0.08 -3.91 3.72
CA GLU A 252 0.69 -4.97 3.07
C GLU A 252 1.89 -4.44 2.26
N PHE A 253 1.96 -3.12 2.00
CA PHE A 253 3.07 -2.52 1.26
C PHE A 253 4.43 -2.75 1.94
N ARG A 254 4.45 -2.91 3.27
CA ARG A 254 5.67 -3.25 4.01
C ARG A 254 6.30 -4.57 3.53
N LEU A 255 5.48 -5.55 3.14
CA LEU A 255 5.98 -6.83 2.62
C LEU A 255 6.67 -6.63 1.27
N VAL A 256 6.09 -5.81 0.41
CA VAL A 256 6.67 -5.42 -0.89
C VAL A 256 7.98 -4.68 -0.69
N GLN A 257 8.02 -3.72 0.23
CA GLN A 257 9.22 -2.99 0.60
C GLN A 257 10.34 -3.91 1.12
N GLN A 258 10.01 -4.88 1.98
CA GLN A 258 10.98 -5.87 2.48
C GLN A 258 11.52 -6.78 1.38
N GLN A 259 10.65 -7.28 0.49
CA GLN A 259 11.05 -8.09 -0.66
C GLN A 259 11.95 -7.31 -1.62
N LEU A 260 11.62 -6.05 -1.88
CA LEU A 260 12.42 -5.16 -2.71
C LEU A 260 13.80 -4.91 -2.07
N LYS A 261 13.86 -4.57 -0.77
CA LYS A 261 15.11 -4.41 -0.03
C LYS A 261 15.97 -5.67 -0.08
N ALA A 262 15.37 -6.86 0.07
CA ALA A 262 16.07 -8.13 -0.03
C ALA A 262 16.61 -8.38 -1.45
N THR A 263 15.80 -8.14 -2.47
CA THR A 263 16.19 -8.32 -3.88
C THR A 263 17.34 -7.38 -4.26
N VAL A 264 17.27 -6.11 -3.89
CA VAL A 264 18.34 -5.14 -4.13
C VAL A 264 19.62 -5.54 -3.40
N LEU A 265 19.51 -6.01 -2.15
CA LEU A 265 20.65 -6.54 -1.41
C LEU A 265 21.30 -7.72 -2.13
N ASP A 266 20.51 -8.65 -2.65
CA ASP A 266 21.03 -9.83 -3.34
C ASP A 266 21.66 -9.48 -4.69
N LEU A 267 21.06 -8.56 -5.45
CA LEU A 267 21.67 -8.02 -6.68
C LEU A 267 23.00 -7.33 -6.39
N LEU A 268 23.07 -6.49 -5.35
CA LEU A 268 24.30 -5.83 -4.92
C LEU A 268 25.36 -6.84 -4.48
N ARG A 269 24.97 -7.88 -3.74
CA ARG A 269 25.89 -8.97 -3.34
C ARG A 269 26.45 -9.68 -4.56
N MET A 270 25.62 -10.06 -5.53
CA MET A 270 26.06 -10.72 -6.76
C MET A 270 27.02 -9.83 -7.56
N HIS A 271 26.71 -8.53 -7.67
CA HIS A 271 27.56 -7.56 -8.36
C HIS A 271 28.93 -7.39 -7.68
N LEU A 272 28.95 -7.22 -6.36
CA LEU A 272 30.19 -7.08 -5.60
C LEU A 272 31.02 -8.37 -5.63
N LYS A 273 30.38 -9.55 -5.60
CA LYS A 273 31.06 -10.84 -5.76
C LYS A 273 31.70 -10.98 -7.13
N GLY A 274 31.05 -10.48 -8.19
CA GLY A 274 31.61 -10.40 -9.53
C GLY A 274 32.83 -9.47 -9.62
N LYS A 275 32.76 -8.29 -8.98
CA LYS A 275 33.82 -7.27 -8.98
C LYS A 275 35.01 -7.61 -8.07
N HIS A 276 34.78 -8.31 -6.97
CA HIS A 276 35.79 -8.57 -5.94
C HIS A 276 35.98 -10.07 -5.69
N ARG A 277 36.45 -10.79 -6.70
CA ARG A 277 36.67 -12.25 -6.63
C ARG A 277 37.59 -12.71 -5.49
N TYR A 278 38.43 -11.82 -4.96
CA TYR A 278 39.40 -12.13 -3.90
C TYR A 278 38.99 -11.66 -2.49
N LYS A 279 37.88 -10.93 -2.34
CA LYS A 279 37.41 -10.51 -1.01
C LYS A 279 36.67 -11.65 -0.32
N ARG A 280 36.78 -11.73 1.01
CA ARG A 280 36.06 -12.73 1.80
C ARG A 280 34.56 -12.45 1.75
N ASP A 281 33.75 -13.51 1.65
CA ASP A 281 32.29 -13.42 1.60
C ASP A 281 31.70 -12.64 2.79
N ALA A 282 32.34 -12.68 3.96
CA ALA A 282 31.93 -11.91 5.13
C ALA A 282 31.98 -10.37 4.89
N GLU A 283 33.04 -9.88 4.23
CA GLU A 283 33.20 -8.46 3.90
C GLU A 283 32.22 -8.04 2.80
N ILE A 284 31.99 -8.94 1.82
CA ILE A 284 31.01 -8.74 0.74
C ILE A 284 29.58 -8.68 1.29
N ASN A 285 29.27 -9.40 2.38
CA ASN A 285 27.94 -9.39 3.00
C ASN A 285 27.66 -8.15 3.84
N GLN A 286 28.70 -7.50 4.38
CA GLN A 286 28.56 -6.32 5.23
C GLN A 286 28.49 -5.02 4.44
N ALA A 287 29.22 -4.91 3.33
CA ALA A 287 29.29 -3.70 2.50
C ALA A 287 27.93 -3.21 1.93
N PRO A 288 27.04 -4.08 1.40
CA PRO A 288 25.74 -3.66 0.86
C PRO A 288 24.85 -2.99 1.90
N ARG A 289 24.89 -3.47 3.15
CA ARG A 289 24.06 -2.93 4.23
C ARG A 289 24.46 -1.51 4.60
N GLN A 290 25.75 -1.17 4.50
CA GLN A 290 26.25 0.18 4.75
C GLN A 290 25.89 1.12 3.60
N LEU A 291 25.99 0.66 2.34
CA LEU A 291 25.63 1.45 1.17
C LEU A 291 24.15 1.82 1.13
N LEU A 292 23.26 0.85 1.41
CA LEU A 292 21.82 1.11 1.47
C LEU A 292 21.44 2.06 2.60
N HIS A 293 22.16 2.05 3.72
CA HIS A 293 21.88 2.98 4.81
C HIS A 293 22.27 4.42 4.45
N ASN A 294 23.33 4.61 3.67
CA ASN A 294 23.81 5.93 3.30
C ASN A 294 23.06 6.54 2.10
N GLU A 295 22.64 5.73 1.12
CA GLU A 295 22.04 6.26 -0.12
C GLU A 295 20.53 6.51 -0.03
N PHE A 296 19.80 5.79 0.82
CA PHE A 296 18.34 5.96 0.92
C PHE A 296 17.90 7.20 1.72
N SER A 297 18.77 7.77 2.56
CA SER A 297 18.47 8.98 3.34
C SER A 297 18.48 10.27 2.51
N GLN A 298 18.82 10.22 1.22
CA GLN A 298 18.83 11.38 0.31
C GLN A 298 17.62 11.44 -0.64
N PHE A 299 16.62 10.56 -0.49
CA PHE A 299 15.41 10.66 -1.29
C PHE A 299 14.50 11.78 -0.76
N ASP A 300 14.49 12.91 -1.46
CA ASP A 300 13.62 14.05 -1.16
C ASP A 300 12.14 13.64 -1.09
N ALA A 301 11.57 13.79 0.12
CA ALA A 301 10.17 13.52 0.44
C ALA A 301 9.18 14.26 -0.48
N ALA A 302 9.59 15.36 -1.11
CA ALA A 302 8.77 16.12 -2.06
C ALA A 302 8.46 15.36 -3.37
N SER A 303 9.23 14.32 -3.70
CA SER A 303 9.10 13.57 -4.95
C SER A 303 8.41 12.21 -4.81
N PHE A 304 8.09 11.80 -3.57
CA PHE A 304 7.37 10.57 -3.26
C PHE A 304 5.85 10.77 -3.38
N SER A 305 5.39 11.15 -4.58
CA SER A 305 3.98 10.95 -4.93
C SER A 305 3.77 9.46 -5.20
N VAL A 306 2.77 8.85 -4.56
CA VAL A 306 2.38 7.43 -4.66
C VAL A 306 2.30 6.92 -6.11
N ARG A 307 2.15 7.82 -7.09
CA ARG A 307 2.17 7.51 -8.53
C ARG A 307 3.55 7.15 -9.12
N ASN A 308 4.66 7.38 -8.42
CA ASN A 308 6.03 7.23 -8.95
C ASN A 308 6.86 6.10 -8.31
N CYS A 309 6.33 5.32 -7.37
CA CYS A 309 7.06 4.27 -6.65
C CYS A 309 7.72 3.23 -7.58
N THR A 310 7.14 2.93 -8.74
CA THR A 310 7.73 1.97 -9.69
C THR A 310 8.76 2.62 -10.62
N ALA A 311 8.66 3.93 -10.88
CA ALA A 311 9.51 4.63 -11.85
C ALA A 311 10.86 5.07 -11.25
N CYS A 312 10.91 5.47 -9.98
CA CYS A 312 12.15 6.00 -9.37
C CYS A 312 13.24 4.94 -9.14
N ILE A 313 12.89 3.65 -9.03
CA ILE A 313 13.86 2.57 -8.84
C ILE A 313 14.59 2.26 -10.16
N TYR A 314 13.91 2.36 -11.30
CA TYR A 314 14.48 2.06 -12.62
C TYR A 314 15.42 3.16 -13.15
N VAL A 315 15.25 4.41 -12.72
CA VAL A 315 16.01 5.54 -13.31
C VAL A 315 17.44 5.67 -12.78
N LYS A 316 17.79 5.02 -11.65
CA LYS A 316 19.08 5.25 -10.98
C LYS A 316 19.99 4.04 -10.84
N VAL A 317 19.45 2.82 -10.95
CA VAL A 317 20.26 1.62 -11.21
C VAL A 317 20.43 1.55 -12.73
N GLY A 318 21.47 2.19 -13.27
CA GLY A 318 21.73 2.25 -14.70
C GLY A 318 21.81 0.85 -15.33
N VAL A 319 20.66 0.39 -15.82
CA VAL A 319 20.40 -0.78 -16.66
C VAL A 319 19.57 -0.29 -17.83
#